data_AF-A0A950Z4V5-F1
#
_entry.id   AF-A0A950Z4V5-F1
#
_cell.length_a   1.000
_cell.length_b   1.000
_cell.length_c   1.000
_cell.angle_alpha   90.00
_cell.angle_beta   90.00
_cell.angle_gamma   90.00
#
_symmetry.space_group_name_H-M   'P 1'
#
loop_
_entity.id
_entity.type
_entity.pdbx_description
1 polymer ?
#
loop_
_entity_poly.entity_id
_entity_poly.type
_entity_poly.pdbx_seq_one_letter_code
_entity_poly.pdbx_strand_id
1 'polypeptide(L)'
;CAYVGMVGSIVLEAFEAGALKSAKNIATFSGLMHFTRIFGGTAGAAVLGHFISEREKFHSNLVGLHVQTGNWLTTERLQMFTSGLLPQSTGLSESQARGVALLSEQVRAQAYTMAIADGFVLMAWVVLGFLLVMLLLKPGKISFKDLRKMQ
;
A
#
# COMPACT_ATOMS: atom_id res chain seq x y z
N CYS A 1 -2.10 16.96 0.10
CA CYS A 1 -2.36 18.38 0.45
C CYS A 1 -2.32 18.65 1.96
N ALA A 2 -2.91 17.82 2.82
CA ALA A 2 -2.91 18.05 4.29
C ALA A 2 -1.51 18.05 4.96
N TYR A 3 -0.57 17.21 4.51
CA TYR A 3 0.77 17.15 5.08
C TYR A 3 1.63 18.38 4.80
N VAL A 4 1.58 18.92 3.57
CA VAL A 4 2.30 20.16 3.21
C VAL A 4 1.78 21.33 4.04
N GLY A 5 0.47 21.37 4.29
CA GLY A 5 -0.15 22.30 5.22
C GLY A 5 0.39 22.14 6.66
N MET A 6 0.42 20.91 7.18
CA MET A 6 0.92 20.62 8.54
C MET A 6 2.41 20.96 8.71
N VAL A 7 3.26 20.64 7.73
CA VAL A 7 4.68 21.02 7.77
C VAL A 7 4.84 22.53 7.66
N GLY A 8 4.05 23.18 6.82
CA GLY A 8 3.99 24.64 6.74
C GLY A 8 3.64 25.25 8.10
N SER A 9 2.61 24.74 8.78
CA SER A 9 2.20 25.18 10.11
C SER A 9 3.26 24.93 11.18
N ILE A 10 3.92 23.75 11.19
CA ILE A 10 5.00 23.44 12.13
C ILE A 10 6.21 24.34 11.90
N VAL A 11 6.55 24.64 10.64
CA VAL A 11 7.65 25.55 10.31
C VAL A 11 7.30 26.98 10.71
N LEU A 12 6.05 27.41 10.51
CA LEU A 12 5.58 28.74 10.91
C LEU A 12 5.55 28.88 12.44
N GLU A 13 4.97 27.91 13.15
CA GLU A 13 4.97 27.85 14.63
C GLU A 13 6.39 27.77 15.18
N ALA A 14 7.28 27.01 14.53
CA ALA A 14 8.67 26.96 14.92
C ALA A 14 9.40 28.28 14.65
N PHE A 15 9.04 29.01 13.59
CA PHE A 15 9.62 30.33 13.33
C PHE A 15 9.14 31.36 14.36
N GLU A 16 7.84 31.37 14.67
CA GLU A 16 7.22 32.27 15.65
C GLU A 16 7.61 31.95 17.10
N ALA A 17 7.63 30.68 17.49
CA ALA A 17 8.04 30.24 18.84
C ALA A 17 9.56 30.19 19.03
N GLY A 18 10.32 30.11 17.93
CA GLY A 18 11.75 29.79 17.90
C GLY A 18 12.71 30.93 17.69
N ALA A 19 12.26 32.02 17.06
CA ALA A 19 13.06 33.24 16.92
C ALA A 19 13.53 33.80 18.29
N LEU A 20 12.89 33.38 19.38
CA LEU A 20 13.18 33.86 20.74
C LEU A 20 13.87 32.84 21.68
N LYS A 21 14.11 31.56 21.31
CA LYS A 21 14.69 30.58 22.27
C LYS A 21 15.86 29.68 21.82
N SER A 22 15.89 29.09 20.62
CA SER A 22 17.09 28.43 20.04
C SER A 22 16.77 27.76 18.69
N ALA A 23 17.36 28.27 17.60
CA ALA A 23 17.18 27.74 16.24
C ALA A 23 17.66 26.28 16.06
N LYS A 24 18.59 25.81 16.92
CA LYS A 24 19.17 24.46 16.84
C LYS A 24 18.13 23.36 17.13
N ASN A 25 17.27 23.56 18.13
CA ASN A 25 16.27 22.56 18.51
C ASN A 25 15.20 22.36 17.44
N ILE A 26 14.86 23.43 16.71
CA ILE A 26 13.90 23.42 15.61
C ILE A 26 14.45 22.65 14.42
N ALA A 27 15.72 22.89 14.06
CA ALA A 27 16.37 22.16 12.99
C ALA A 27 16.40 20.65 13.28
N THR A 28 16.71 20.25 14.52
CA THR A 28 16.71 18.84 14.93
C THR A 28 15.31 18.22 14.90
N PHE A 29 14.28 18.92 15.41
CA PHE A 29 12.90 18.45 15.38
C PHE A 29 12.36 18.28 13.94
N SER A 30 12.61 19.26 13.08
CA SER A 30 12.25 19.21 11.66
C SER A 30 12.94 18.04 10.95
N GLY A 31 14.24 17.84 11.20
CA GLY A 31 15.00 16.71 10.67
C GLY A 31 14.43 15.36 11.09
N LEU A 32 14.05 15.20 12.37
CA LEU A 32 13.43 13.99 12.89
C LEU A 32 12.08 13.70 12.21
N MET A 33 11.20 14.70 12.12
CA MET A 33 9.89 14.54 11.47
C MET A 33 10.03 14.16 9.99
N HIS A 34 10.98 14.80 9.30
CA HIS A 34 11.25 14.50 7.90
C HIS A 34 11.78 13.07 7.72
N PHE A 35 12.70 12.65 8.58
CA PHE A 35 13.23 11.28 8.60
C PHE A 35 12.13 10.26 8.86
N THR A 36 11.33 10.42 9.94
CA THR A 36 10.23 9.51 10.28
C THR A 36 9.24 9.38 9.13
N ARG A 37 8.95 10.47 8.41
CA ARG A 37 8.07 10.41 7.23
C ARG A 37 8.69 9.61 6.09
N ILE A 38 9.89 9.98 5.64
CA ILE A 38 10.48 9.31 4.47
C ILE A 38 10.70 7.84 4.81
N PHE A 39 11.26 7.57 5.97
CA PHE A 39 11.47 6.22 6.47
C PHE A 39 10.16 5.43 6.58
N GLY A 40 9.13 6.00 7.22
CA GLY A 40 7.82 5.34 7.35
C GLY A 40 7.14 5.10 6.00
N GLY A 41 7.26 6.05 5.07
CA GLY A 41 6.71 5.94 3.72
C GLY A 41 7.39 4.84 2.91
N THR A 42 8.72 4.79 2.90
CA THR A 42 9.47 3.78 2.13
C THR A 42 9.40 2.40 2.78
N ALA A 43 9.59 2.31 4.09
CA ALA A 43 9.52 1.03 4.82
C ALA A 43 8.10 0.46 4.79
N GLY A 44 7.08 1.30 5.00
CA GLY A 44 5.68 0.89 4.92
C GLY A 44 5.29 0.41 3.53
N ALA A 45 5.70 1.13 2.48
CA ALA A 45 5.45 0.72 1.10
C ALA A 45 6.15 -0.61 0.75
N ALA A 46 7.37 -0.83 1.24
CA ALA A 46 8.09 -2.08 1.00
C ALA A 46 7.41 -3.28 1.68
N VAL A 47 7.00 -3.14 2.94
CA VAL A 47 6.29 -4.20 3.68
C VAL A 47 4.93 -4.50 3.04
N LEU A 48 4.17 -3.45 2.69
CA LEU A 48 2.89 -3.62 2.02
C LEU A 48 3.04 -4.27 0.63
N GLY A 49 4.05 -3.86 -0.14
CA GLY A 49 4.36 -4.46 -1.44
C GLY A 49 4.75 -5.94 -1.34
N HIS A 50 5.50 -6.31 -0.30
CA HIS A 50 5.81 -7.71 -0.03
C HIS A 50 4.55 -8.50 0.35
N PHE A 51 3.71 -7.95 1.23
CA PHE A 51 2.44 -8.58 1.61
C PHE A 51 1.51 -8.78 0.40
N ILE A 52 1.32 -7.76 -0.43
CA ILE A 52 0.49 -7.85 -1.64
C ILE A 52 1.05 -8.93 -2.59
N SER A 53 2.37 -8.99 -2.78
CA SER A 53 3.00 -10.03 -3.62
C SER A 53 2.70 -11.45 -3.14
N GLU A 54 2.75 -11.69 -1.83
CA GLU A 54 2.42 -13.01 -1.26
C GLU A 54 0.92 -13.32 -1.38
N ARG A 55 0.06 -12.32 -1.16
CA ARG A 55 -1.40 -12.49 -1.30
C ARG A 55 -1.83 -12.66 -2.76
N GLU A 56 -1.17 -12.01 -3.71
CA GLU A 56 -1.40 -12.22 -5.15
C GLU A 56 -1.13 -13.67 -5.52
N LYS A 57 -0.01 -14.26 -5.07
CA LYS A 57 0.30 -15.68 -5.31
C LYS A 57 -0.76 -16.60 -4.73
N PHE A 58 -1.24 -16.31 -3.51
CA PHE A 58 -2.30 -17.07 -2.86
C PHE A 58 -3.63 -17.01 -3.64
N HIS A 59 -4.07 -15.81 -4.02
CA HIS A 59 -5.29 -15.61 -4.81
C HIS A 59 -5.17 -16.17 -6.23
N SER A 60 -3.99 -16.07 -6.85
CA SER A 60 -3.72 -16.66 -8.17
C SER A 60 -3.80 -18.19 -8.12
N ASN A 61 -3.26 -18.82 -7.06
CA ASN A 61 -3.39 -20.26 -6.85
C ASN A 61 -4.86 -20.66 -6.63
N LEU A 62 -5.59 -19.94 -5.77
CA LEU A 62 -7.01 -20.21 -5.52
C LEU A 62 -7.89 -20.05 -6.77
N VAL A 63 -7.70 -18.98 -7.54
CA VAL A 63 -8.44 -18.79 -8.79
C VAL A 63 -8.01 -19.82 -9.84
N GLY A 64 -6.73 -20.18 -9.90
CA GLY A 64 -6.20 -21.25 -10.74
C GLY A 64 -6.86 -22.61 -10.47
N LEU A 65 -7.15 -22.94 -9.20
CA LEU A 65 -7.91 -24.14 -8.84
C LEU A 65 -9.36 -24.14 -9.38
N HIS A 66 -9.98 -22.97 -9.51
CA HIS A 66 -11.34 -22.83 -10.07
C HIS A 66 -11.35 -22.78 -11.61
N VAL A 67 -10.22 -22.41 -12.22
CA VAL A 67 -9.93 -22.58 -13.65
C VAL A 67 -9.43 -24.02 -13.88
N GLN A 68 -10.20 -25.00 -13.42
CA GLN A 68 -9.93 -26.40 -13.73
C GLN A 68 -10.27 -26.65 -15.20
N THR A 69 -9.39 -27.33 -15.92
CA THR A 69 -9.62 -27.84 -17.28
C THR A 69 -10.85 -28.75 -17.29
N GLY A 70 -12.03 -28.18 -17.57
CA GLY A 70 -13.31 -28.90 -17.53
C GLY A 70 -14.53 -28.07 -17.10
N ASN A 71 -14.35 -26.83 -16.61
CA ASN A 71 -15.48 -25.93 -16.35
C ASN A 71 -16.03 -25.37 -17.68
N TRP A 72 -17.32 -25.63 -17.96
CA TRP A 72 -18.01 -25.22 -19.18
C TRP A 72 -17.86 -23.72 -19.48
N LEU A 73 -17.87 -22.88 -18.44
CA LEU A 73 -17.73 -21.43 -18.56
C LEU A 73 -16.32 -21.01 -19.03
N THR A 74 -15.30 -21.75 -18.60
CA THR A 74 -13.90 -21.53 -19.00
C THR A 74 -13.67 -21.97 -20.45
N THR A 75 -14.26 -23.09 -20.85
CA THR A 75 -14.19 -23.61 -22.22
C THR A 75 -14.88 -22.68 -23.21
N GLU A 76 -16.04 -22.13 -22.86
CA GLU A 76 -16.78 -21.17 -23.69
C GLU A 76 -15.99 -19.86 -23.89
N ARG A 77 -15.42 -19.30 -22.82
CA ARG A 77 -14.55 -18.11 -22.93
C ARG A 77 -13.29 -18.37 -23.74
N LEU A 78 -12.67 -19.53 -23.57
CA LEU A 78 -11.49 -19.89 -24.35
C LEU A 78 -11.84 -20.05 -25.84
N GLN A 79 -12.99 -20.65 -26.17
CA GLN A 79 -13.47 -20.72 -27.55
C GLN A 79 -13.74 -19.34 -28.13
N MET A 80 -14.30 -18.40 -27.35
CA MET A 80 -14.55 -17.02 -27.80
C MET A 80 -13.23 -16.27 -28.08
N PHE A 81 -12.21 -16.44 -27.24
CA PHE A 81 -10.88 -15.85 -27.52
C PHE A 81 -10.19 -16.53 -28.71
N THR A 82 -10.30 -17.86 -28.82
CA THR A 82 -9.70 -18.62 -29.91
C THR A 82 -10.35 -18.30 -31.26
N SER A 83 -11.67 -18.10 -31.31
CA SER A 83 -12.36 -17.72 -32.54
C SER A 83 -12.05 -16.28 -32.97
N GLY A 84 -11.93 -15.35 -32.00
CA GLY A 84 -11.53 -13.96 -32.26
C GLY A 84 -10.08 -13.78 -32.70
N LEU A 85 -9.16 -14.63 -32.23
CA LEU A 85 -7.73 -14.57 -32.56
C LEU A 85 -7.36 -15.38 -33.81
N LEU A 86 -8.24 -16.28 -34.27
CA LEU A 86 -8.01 -17.13 -35.43
C LEU A 86 -7.60 -16.36 -36.70
N PRO A 87 -8.20 -15.20 -37.04
CA PRO A 87 -7.84 -14.43 -38.24
C PRO A 87 -6.42 -13.85 -38.20
N GLN A 88 -5.82 -13.71 -37.02
CA GLN A 88 -4.50 -13.11 -36.79
C GLN A 88 -3.45 -14.16 -36.39
N SER A 89 -3.81 -15.44 -36.42
CA SER A 89 -2.97 -16.57 -36.02
C SER A 89 -2.57 -17.41 -37.24
N THR A 90 -1.40 -18.04 -37.19
CA THR A 90 -0.91 -18.96 -38.23
C THR A 90 -1.66 -20.31 -38.26
N GLY A 91 -2.50 -20.57 -37.26
CA GLY A 91 -3.37 -21.74 -37.19
C GLY A 91 -4.19 -21.80 -35.90
N LEU A 92 -5.03 -22.83 -35.81
CA LEU A 92 -5.92 -23.10 -34.65
C LEU A 92 -5.14 -23.34 -33.35
N SER A 93 -4.00 -24.03 -33.44
CA SER A 93 -3.13 -24.31 -32.29
C SER A 93 -2.50 -23.03 -31.70
N GLU A 94 -2.04 -22.11 -32.56
CA GLU A 94 -1.48 -20.83 -32.11
C GLU A 94 -2.58 -19.93 -31.50
N SER A 95 -3.75 -19.88 -32.13
CA SER A 95 -4.89 -19.11 -31.62
C SER A 95 -5.33 -19.60 -30.23
N GLN A 96 -5.37 -20.92 -30.04
CA GLN A 96 -5.71 -21.52 -28.75
C GLN A 96 -4.66 -21.20 -27.68
N ALA A 97 -3.36 -21.30 -28.01
CA ALA A 97 -2.28 -20.96 -27.09
C ALA A 97 -2.34 -19.48 -26.67
N ARG A 98 -2.61 -18.57 -27.61
CA ARG A 98 -2.81 -17.13 -27.33
C ARG A 98 -4.05 -16.89 -26.48
N GLY A 99 -5.16 -17.59 -26.75
CA GLY A 99 -6.38 -17.50 -25.94
C GLY A 99 -6.18 -17.93 -24.49
N VAL A 100 -5.40 -19.00 -24.25
CA VAL A 100 -5.01 -19.42 -22.89
C VAL A 100 -4.14 -18.37 -22.21
N ALA A 101 -3.18 -17.78 -22.92
CA ALA A 101 -2.31 -16.74 -22.38
C ALA A 101 -3.14 -15.51 -21.91
N LEU A 102 -4.07 -15.03 -22.73
CA LEU A 102 -4.95 -13.90 -22.37
C LEU A 102 -5.82 -14.21 -21.15
N LEU A 103 -6.38 -15.42 -21.08
CA LEU A 103 -7.18 -15.84 -19.94
C LEU A 103 -6.34 -15.88 -18.66
N SER A 104 -5.11 -16.37 -18.73
CA SER A 104 -4.19 -16.39 -17.59
C SER A 104 -3.81 -14.99 -17.10
N GLU A 105 -3.67 -14.03 -18.01
CA GLU A 105 -3.40 -12.64 -17.68
C GLU A 105 -4.59 -11.98 -16.97
N GLN A 106 -5.82 -12.23 -17.44
CA GLN A 106 -7.05 -11.74 -16.78
C GLN A 106 -7.20 -12.29 -15.37
N VAL A 107 -6.96 -13.59 -15.19
CA VAL A 107 -6.98 -14.24 -13.86
C VAL A 107 -5.97 -13.59 -12.92
N ARG A 108 -4.76 -13.30 -13.41
CA ARG A 108 -3.73 -12.64 -12.63
C ARG A 108 -4.12 -11.21 -12.24
N ALA A 109 -4.67 -10.44 -13.17
CA ALA A 109 -5.14 -9.07 -12.89
C ALA A 109 -6.26 -9.05 -11.82
N GLN A 110 -7.19 -10.02 -11.89
CA GLN A 110 -8.24 -10.16 -10.89
C GLN A 110 -7.68 -10.57 -9.51
N ALA A 111 -6.75 -11.53 -9.47
CA ALA A 111 -6.09 -11.95 -8.24
C ALA A 111 -5.29 -10.80 -7.59
N TYR A 112 -4.60 -9.99 -8.40
CA TYR A 112 -3.88 -8.80 -7.95
C TYR A 112 -4.83 -7.75 -7.34
N THR A 113 -6.00 -7.55 -7.95
CA THR A 113 -7.01 -6.61 -7.44
C THR A 113 -7.54 -7.06 -6.07
N MET A 114 -7.79 -8.36 -5.89
CA MET A 114 -8.18 -8.92 -4.58
C MET A 114 -7.05 -8.81 -3.54
N ALA A 115 -5.79 -9.02 -3.95
CA ALA A 115 -4.64 -8.84 -3.08
C ALA A 115 -4.47 -7.37 -2.61
N ILE A 116 -4.74 -6.39 -3.48
CA ILE A 116 -4.78 -4.97 -3.10
C ILE A 116 -5.90 -4.69 -2.10
N ALA A 117 -7.09 -5.26 -2.32
CA ALA A 117 -8.22 -5.09 -1.39
C ALA A 117 -7.85 -5.60 0.02
N ASP A 118 -7.19 -6.76 0.11
CA ASP A 118 -6.65 -7.28 1.37
C ASP A 118 -5.62 -6.31 1.99
N GLY A 119 -4.79 -5.68 1.16
CA GLY A 119 -3.84 -4.65 1.59
C GLY A 119 -4.50 -3.43 2.25
N PHE A 120 -5.65 -2.97 1.73
CA PHE A 120 -6.42 -1.89 2.36
C PHE A 120 -6.98 -2.30 3.72
N VAL A 121 -7.47 -3.52 3.86
CA VAL A 121 -7.94 -4.05 5.14
C VAL A 121 -6.80 -4.10 6.16
N LEU A 122 -5.61 -4.56 5.75
CA LEU A 122 -4.42 -4.54 6.59
C LEU A 122 -4.08 -3.11 7.06
N MET A 123 -4.09 -2.14 6.14
CA MET A 123 -3.85 -0.74 6.49
C MET A 123 -4.89 -0.19 7.48
N ALA A 124 -6.16 -0.56 7.34
CA ALA A 124 -7.20 -0.18 8.29
C ALA A 124 -6.92 -0.71 9.70
N TRP A 125 -6.48 -1.97 9.83
CA TRP A 125 -6.08 -2.55 11.12
C TRP A 125 -4.86 -1.86 11.73
N VAL A 126 -3.87 -1.50 10.92
CA VAL A 126 -2.69 -0.75 11.38
C VAL A 126 -3.12 0.61 11.96
N VAL A 127 -3.97 1.35 11.24
CA VAL A 127 -4.49 2.65 11.70
C VAL A 127 -5.30 2.49 12.99
N LEU A 128 -6.15 1.47 13.07
CA LEU A 128 -6.92 1.18 14.28
C LEU A 128 -6.01 0.86 15.47
N GLY A 129 -4.95 0.07 15.26
CA GLY A 129 -3.93 -0.23 16.26
C GLY A 129 -3.23 1.02 16.78
N PHE A 130 -2.83 1.93 15.87
CA PHE A 130 -2.24 3.22 16.26
C PHE A 130 -3.22 4.07 17.08
N LEU A 131 -4.50 4.10 16.71
CA LEU A 131 -5.53 4.85 17.42
C LEU A 131 -5.74 4.29 18.83
N LEU A 132 -5.78 2.97 18.98
CA LEU A 132 -5.87 2.30 20.28
C LEU A 132 -4.66 2.59 21.16
N VAL A 133 -3.46 2.54 20.60
CA VAL A 133 -2.22 2.89 21.32
C VAL A 133 -2.28 4.35 21.77
N MET A 134 -2.68 5.28 20.90
CA MET A 134 -2.87 6.68 21.30
C MET A 134 -3.91 6.87 22.40
N LEU A 135 -5.01 6.11 22.38
CA LEU A 135 -6.04 6.16 23.42
C LEU A 135 -5.50 5.66 24.77
N LEU A 136 -4.67 4.61 24.74
CA LEU A 136 -4.09 3.99 25.94
C LEU A 136 -2.91 4.79 26.51
N LEU A 137 -2.18 5.53 25.66
CA LEU A 137 -1.17 6.47 26.13
C LEU A 137 -1.87 7.67 26.78
N LYS A 138 -1.95 7.64 28.12
CA LYS A 138 -2.32 8.82 28.92
C LYS A 138 -1.49 10.03 28.47
N PRO A 139 -2.09 11.23 28.33
CA PRO A 139 -1.34 12.42 28.01
C PRO A 139 -0.25 12.61 29.07
N GLY A 140 1.00 12.42 28.66
CA GLY A 140 2.15 12.73 29.51
C GLY A 140 2.06 14.21 29.83
N LYS A 141 1.83 14.54 31.11
CA LYS A 141 1.94 15.92 31.59
C LYS A 141 3.41 16.32 31.45
N ILE A 142 3.82 16.82 30.29
CA ILE A 142 5.09 17.49 30.14
C ILE A 142 4.93 18.83 30.88
N SER A 143 5.24 18.82 32.18
CA SER A 143 5.21 20.01 33.00
C SER A 143 6.37 20.90 32.58
N PHE A 144 6.08 22.09 32.05
CA PHE A 144 7.09 23.12 31.73
C PHE A 144 8.02 23.47 32.91
N LYS A 145 7.69 23.06 34.14
CA LYS A 145 8.57 23.16 35.31
C LYS A 145 9.81 22.28 35.23
N ASP A 146 9.77 21.14 34.56
CA ASP A 146 10.92 20.23 34.43
C ASP A 146 11.95 20.75 33.41
N LEU A 147 11.48 21.40 32.34
CA LEU A 147 12.34 22.08 31.36
C LEU A 147 13.10 23.27 31.95
N ARG A 148 12.57 23.91 32.99
CA ARG A 148 13.23 25.01 33.69
C ARG A 148 14.30 24.54 34.69
N LYS A 149 14.29 23.27 35.11
CA LYS A 149 15.31 22.70 36.00
C LYS A 149 16.57 22.20 35.27
N MET A 150 16.55 22.18 33.94
CA MET A 150 17.68 21.78 33.08
C MET A 150 18.44 22.96 32.45
N GLN A 151 17.98 24.20 32.67
CA GLN A 151 18.80 25.42 32.47
C GLN A 151 19.42 25.81 33.81
#